data_AF-A0A7V6XP95-F1
#
_entry.id   AF-A0A7V6XP95-F1
#
_cell.length_a   1.000
_cell.length_b   1.000
_cell.length_c   1.000
_cell.angle_alpha   90.00
_cell.angle_beta   90.00
_cell.angle_gamma   90.00
#
_symmetry.space_group_name_H-M   'P 1'
#
loop_
_entity.id
_entity.type
_entity.pdbx_description
1 polymer ?
#
loop_
_entity_poly.entity_id
_entity_poly.type
_entity_poly.pdbx_seq_one_letter_code
_entity_poly.pdbx_strand_id
1 'polypeptide(L)'
;QFLFFDWRFLNDGSDNLDFELNKPHNAGASILVADHNFGCGSSREHAPWALLDYGFKIIISPSFADIFYNNCFKNGILPIRLAEEKVYELMSQASDKAYELTVDLKEQTIFSGDGYKATFDIDPYWKEMLLNGWDEIGLTLRYEDKIAAYEAKVNA
;
A
#
# COMPACT_ATOMS: atom_id res chain seq x y z
N GLN A 1 4.40 -4.09 15.33
CA GLN A 1 5.65 -4.21 16.15
C GLN A 1 6.84 -4.70 15.34
N PHE A 2 6.70 -5.71 14.48
CA PHE A 2 7.84 -6.36 13.79
C PHE A 2 8.24 -5.76 12.43
N LEU A 3 7.50 -4.77 11.92
CA LEU A 3 7.82 -4.13 10.65
C LEU A 3 9.21 -3.49 10.70
N PHE A 4 10.06 -3.76 9.69
CA PHE A 4 11.44 -3.26 9.59
C PHE A 4 12.28 -3.45 10.87
N PHE A 5 12.08 -4.57 11.58
CA PHE A 5 12.66 -4.81 12.90
C PHE A 5 14.16 -4.53 12.99
N ASP A 6 14.95 -5.13 12.08
CA ASP A 6 16.42 -5.00 12.06
C ASP A 6 16.91 -3.58 11.75
N TRP A 7 16.06 -2.70 11.23
CA TRP A 7 16.38 -1.30 10.96
C TRP A 7 15.84 -0.37 12.04
N ARG A 8 14.68 -0.71 12.62
CA ARG A 8 14.01 0.10 13.63
C ARG A 8 14.59 -0.05 15.03
N PHE A 9 15.19 -1.18 15.35
CA PHE A 9 15.71 -1.44 16.69
C PHE A 9 17.20 -1.72 16.64
N LEU A 10 17.93 -1.18 17.62
CA LEU A 10 19.32 -1.54 17.88
C LEU A 10 19.40 -2.91 18.56
N ASN A 11 20.60 -3.47 18.66
CA ASN A 11 20.83 -4.80 19.26
C ASN A 11 20.39 -4.89 20.74
N ASP A 12 20.33 -3.76 21.44
CA ASP A 12 19.87 -3.67 22.83
C ASP A 12 18.33 -3.53 22.96
N GLY A 13 17.62 -3.48 21.83
CA GLY A 13 16.17 -3.33 21.74
C GLY A 13 15.66 -1.89 21.78
N SER A 14 16.54 -0.89 21.84
CA SER A 14 16.15 0.53 21.77
C SER A 14 15.87 0.98 20.33
N ASP A 15 15.10 2.07 20.17
CA ASP A 15 14.78 2.62 18.85
C ASP A 15 16.02 3.18 18.16
N ASN A 16 16.24 2.78 16.91
CA ASN A 16 17.26 3.36 16.04
C ASN A 16 16.77 4.72 15.50
N LEU A 17 17.28 5.83 16.05
CA LEU A 17 16.87 7.18 15.66
C LEU A 17 17.33 7.60 14.26
N ASP A 18 18.29 6.88 13.67
CA ASP A 18 18.73 7.11 12.28
C ASP A 18 17.73 6.57 11.25
N PHE A 19 16.79 5.71 11.69
CA PHE A 19 15.78 5.13 10.79
C PHE A 19 14.57 6.05 10.63
N GLU A 20 14.15 6.27 9.38
CA GLU A 20 13.11 7.25 9.01
C GLU A 20 11.80 7.10 9.81
N LEU A 21 11.31 5.87 10.03
CA LEU A 21 10.04 5.67 10.74
C LEU A 21 10.10 5.99 12.24
N ASN A 22 11.29 6.07 12.80
CA ASN A 22 11.48 6.45 14.20
C ASN A 22 11.68 7.97 14.36
N LYS A 23 11.81 8.73 13.26
CA LYS A 23 11.89 10.19 13.33
C LYS A 23 10.55 10.80 13.73
N PRO A 24 10.53 11.83 14.60
CA PRO A 24 9.29 12.42 15.09
C PRO A 24 8.34 12.93 14.01
N HIS A 25 8.86 13.43 12.89
CA HIS A 25 8.04 13.96 11.80
C HIS A 25 7.35 12.88 10.96
N ASN A 26 7.77 11.60 11.09
CA ASN A 26 7.16 10.44 10.45
C ASN A 26 6.25 9.65 11.40
N ALA A 27 6.04 10.15 12.63
CA ALA A 27 5.17 9.50 13.60
C ALA A 27 3.73 9.43 13.06
N GLY A 28 3.18 8.21 13.02
CA GLY A 28 1.83 7.98 12.48
C GLY A 28 1.74 8.00 10.95
N ALA A 29 2.87 7.91 10.23
CA ALA A 29 2.89 7.84 8.78
C ALA A 29 2.00 6.70 8.25
N SER A 30 1.10 7.05 7.31
CA SER A 30 0.19 6.10 6.65
C SER A 30 0.55 5.83 5.18
N ILE A 31 1.55 6.53 4.66
CA ILE A 31 2.05 6.41 3.28
C ILE A 31 3.54 6.08 3.36
N LEU A 32 3.94 4.98 2.73
CA LEU A 32 5.34 4.59 2.61
C LEU A 32 5.84 4.94 1.21
N VAL A 33 6.96 5.66 1.12
CA VAL A 33 7.67 5.87 -0.15
C VAL A 33 8.94 5.03 -0.11
N ALA A 34 9.13 4.17 -1.10
CA ALA A 34 10.23 3.21 -1.16
C ALA A 34 10.89 3.21 -2.53
N ASP A 35 12.11 2.68 -2.59
CA ASP A 35 12.89 2.55 -3.81
C ASP A 35 12.42 1.33 -4.64
N HIS A 36 13.11 1.06 -5.75
CA HIS A 36 12.85 -0.03 -6.68
C HIS A 36 12.73 -1.40 -6.01
N ASN A 37 11.97 -2.27 -6.68
CA ASN A 37 11.82 -3.67 -6.35
C ASN A 37 11.36 -3.90 -4.90
N PHE A 38 10.46 -3.04 -4.42
CA PHE A 38 9.95 -3.14 -3.06
C PHE A 38 9.16 -4.44 -2.85
N GLY A 39 9.38 -5.08 -1.71
CA GLY A 39 8.79 -6.39 -1.39
C GLY A 39 9.43 -7.57 -2.11
N CYS A 40 10.64 -7.39 -2.68
CA CYS A 40 11.39 -8.49 -3.28
C CYS A 40 11.85 -9.54 -2.26
N GLY A 41 12.10 -10.75 -2.78
CA GLY A 41 12.53 -11.91 -2.02
C GLY A 41 11.47 -13.01 -2.00
N SER A 42 11.54 -13.87 -0.99
CA SER A 42 10.59 -14.97 -0.83
C SER A 42 9.18 -14.45 -0.61
N SER A 43 8.19 -15.08 -1.27
CA SER A 43 6.78 -14.84 -1.00
C SER A 43 6.49 -15.05 0.50
N ARG A 44 6.17 -13.97 1.19
CA ARG A 44 5.80 -13.96 2.60
C ARG A 44 4.57 -13.07 2.75
N GLU A 45 3.40 -13.68 2.87
CA GLU A 45 2.13 -12.98 3.07
C GLU A 45 2.10 -12.13 4.35
N HIS A 46 2.96 -12.46 5.31
CA HIS A 46 3.13 -11.68 6.54
C HIS A 46 3.73 -10.28 6.31
N ALA A 47 4.40 -10.03 5.18
CA ALA A 47 5.03 -8.73 4.93
C ALA A 47 3.99 -7.61 4.71
N PRO A 48 2.98 -7.77 3.83
CA PRO A 48 1.85 -6.85 3.76
C PRO A 48 1.11 -6.66 5.09
N TRP A 49 0.93 -7.73 5.87
CA TRP A 49 0.27 -7.62 7.19
C TRP A 49 1.05 -6.75 8.16
N ALA A 50 2.38 -6.92 8.23
CA ALA A 50 3.22 -6.07 9.08
C ALA A 50 3.13 -4.59 8.71
N LEU A 51 2.96 -4.27 7.42
CA LEU A 51 2.75 -2.90 6.94
C LEU A 51 1.36 -2.36 7.34
N LEU A 52 0.32 -3.18 7.16
CA LEU A 52 -1.05 -2.81 7.53
C LEU A 52 -1.20 -2.61 9.04
N ASP A 53 -0.69 -3.54 9.84
CA ASP A 53 -0.70 -3.49 11.31
C ASP A 53 0.07 -2.28 11.87
N TYR A 54 1.06 -1.79 11.12
CA TYR A 54 1.75 -0.56 11.45
C TYR A 54 0.92 0.69 11.17
N GLY A 55 0.00 0.62 10.20
CA GLY A 55 -0.89 1.71 9.79
C GLY A 55 -0.67 2.20 8.36
N PHE A 56 0.20 1.55 7.57
CA PHE A 56 0.37 1.91 6.17
C PHE A 56 -0.84 1.48 5.33
N LYS A 57 -1.37 2.43 4.57
CA LYS A 57 -2.50 2.24 3.64
C LYS A 57 -2.05 2.31 2.19
N ILE A 58 -0.97 3.04 1.94
CA ILE A 58 -0.47 3.32 0.60
C ILE A 58 1.04 3.10 0.58
N ILE A 59 1.53 2.48 -0.49
CA ILE A 59 2.95 2.30 -0.73
C ILE A 59 3.25 2.82 -2.13
N ILE A 60 4.22 3.72 -2.24
CA ILE A 60 4.64 4.34 -3.50
C ILE A 60 6.07 3.87 -3.77
N SER A 61 6.30 3.28 -4.95
CA SER A 61 7.64 2.85 -5.38
C SER A 61 7.69 2.85 -6.91
N PRO A 62 8.86 2.95 -7.56
CA PRO A 62 8.92 2.83 -8.99
C PRO A 62 8.60 1.41 -9.47
N SER A 63 8.87 0.39 -8.64
CA SER A 63 8.63 -1.01 -8.98
C SER A 63 8.43 -1.89 -7.75
N PHE A 64 7.61 -2.93 -7.90
CA PHE A 64 7.30 -3.89 -6.84
C PHE A 64 7.57 -5.31 -7.33
N ALA A 65 7.91 -6.22 -6.41
CA ALA A 65 7.82 -7.63 -6.70
C ALA A 65 6.36 -8.06 -6.92
N ASP A 66 6.08 -8.81 -7.99
CA ASP A 66 4.72 -9.09 -8.44
C ASP A 66 3.83 -9.77 -7.38
N ILE A 67 4.39 -10.71 -6.62
CA ILE A 67 3.65 -11.41 -5.57
C ILE A 67 3.28 -10.44 -4.44
N PHE A 68 4.24 -9.61 -4.01
CA PHE A 68 4.00 -8.60 -2.99
C PHE A 68 2.95 -7.59 -3.45
N TYR A 69 3.05 -7.10 -4.69
CA TYR A 69 2.11 -6.17 -5.30
C TYR A 69 0.67 -6.69 -5.26
N ASN A 70 0.45 -7.95 -5.65
CA ASN A 70 -0.88 -8.55 -5.62
C ASN A 70 -1.39 -8.76 -4.18
N ASN A 71 -0.52 -9.16 -3.26
CA ASN A 71 -0.91 -9.35 -1.87
C ASN A 71 -1.27 -8.04 -1.17
N CYS A 72 -0.72 -6.89 -1.58
CA CYS A 72 -1.13 -5.59 -1.03
C CYS A 72 -2.63 -5.34 -1.25
N PHE A 73 -3.13 -5.53 -2.48
CA PHE A 73 -4.55 -5.29 -2.78
C PHE A 73 -5.48 -6.19 -1.98
N LYS A 74 -5.12 -7.48 -1.85
CA LYS A 74 -5.89 -8.44 -1.05
C LYS A 74 -6.01 -8.05 0.43
N ASN A 75 -5.05 -7.27 0.92
CA ASN A 75 -5.02 -6.78 2.30
C ASN A 75 -5.48 -5.31 2.42
N GLY A 76 -6.09 -4.74 1.38
CA GLY A 76 -6.60 -3.36 1.42
C GLY A 76 -5.51 -2.28 1.37
N ILE A 77 -4.28 -2.63 1.00
CA ILE A 77 -3.20 -1.68 0.77
C ILE A 77 -3.19 -1.28 -0.71
N LEU A 78 -3.01 0.00 -0.99
CA LEU A 78 -2.85 0.54 -2.34
C LEU A 78 -1.34 0.67 -2.69
N PRO A 79 -0.75 -0.27 -3.45
CA PRO A 79 0.56 -0.09 -4.05
C PRO A 79 0.43 0.78 -5.31
N ILE A 80 1.27 1.80 -5.42
CA ILE A 80 1.29 2.78 -6.51
C ILE A 80 2.65 2.75 -7.18
N ARG A 81 2.66 2.47 -8.48
CA ARG A 81 3.83 2.60 -9.33
C ARG A 81 3.90 4.02 -9.91
N LEU A 82 5.02 4.71 -9.70
CA LEU A 82 5.29 6.02 -10.30
C LEU A 82 6.62 5.99 -11.06
N ALA A 83 6.86 6.99 -11.90
CA ALA A 83 8.19 7.20 -12.49
C ALA A 83 9.24 7.45 -11.38
N GLU A 84 10.46 6.98 -11.60
CA GLU A 84 11.57 7.10 -10.64
C GLU A 84 11.78 8.56 -10.20
N GLU A 85 11.76 9.49 -11.15
CA GLU A 85 11.95 10.91 -10.88
C GLU A 85 10.87 11.46 -9.93
N LYS A 86 9.63 10.95 -10.06
CA LYS A 86 8.50 11.35 -9.22
C LYS A 86 8.57 10.75 -7.82
N VAL A 87 9.15 9.57 -7.66
CA VAL A 87 9.39 8.97 -6.35
C VAL A 87 10.51 9.70 -5.61
N TYR A 88 11.63 9.98 -6.27
CA TYR A 88 12.74 10.71 -5.63
C TYR A 88 12.40 12.17 -5.34
N GLU A 89 11.57 12.81 -6.16
CA GLU A 89 10.99 14.12 -5.83
C GLU A 89 10.22 14.07 -4.50
N LEU A 90 9.38 13.04 -4.27
CA LEU A 90 8.68 12.84 -2.99
C LEU A 90 9.63 12.60 -1.83
N MET A 91 10.60 11.69 -2.00
CA MET A 91 11.58 11.38 -0.95
C MET A 91 12.35 12.63 -0.50
N SER A 92 12.75 13.46 -1.45
CA SER A 92 13.44 14.73 -1.19
C SER A 92 12.54 15.74 -0.47
N GLN A 93 11.27 15.87 -0.87
CA GLN A 93 10.34 16.81 -0.23
C GLN A 93 9.93 16.40 1.19
N ALA A 94 10.00 15.10 1.51
CA ALA A 94 9.57 14.53 2.78
C ALA A 94 10.71 14.27 3.80
N SER A 95 11.99 14.49 3.45
CA SER A 95 13.14 14.04 4.25
C SER A 95 13.25 14.65 5.65
N ASP A 96 12.89 15.92 5.79
CA ASP A 96 13.23 16.73 6.97
C ASP A 96 12.02 17.41 7.62
N LYS A 97 10.80 17.06 7.19
CA LYS A 97 9.55 17.65 7.70
C LYS A 97 8.40 16.66 7.63
N ALA A 98 7.38 16.92 8.44
CA ALA A 98 6.11 16.24 8.28
C ALA A 98 5.55 16.59 6.90
N TYR A 99 5.22 15.58 6.11
CA TYR A 99 4.82 15.74 4.73
C TYR A 99 3.43 15.14 4.53
N GLU A 100 2.49 15.97 4.08
CA GLU A 100 1.12 15.56 3.83
C GLU A 100 0.91 15.34 2.33
N LEU A 101 0.52 14.12 1.98
CA LEU A 101 0.27 13.69 0.61
C LEU A 101 -1.16 13.15 0.53
N THR A 102 -1.93 13.70 -0.40
CA THR A 102 -3.28 13.22 -0.71
C THR A 102 -3.23 12.29 -1.90
N VAL A 103 -3.91 11.14 -1.77
CA VAL A 103 -4.10 10.19 -2.87
C VAL A 103 -5.59 10.06 -3.13
N ASP A 104 -6.01 10.48 -4.32
CA ASP A 104 -7.36 10.29 -4.80
C ASP A 104 -7.40 9.05 -5.69
N LEU A 105 -7.94 7.95 -5.16
CA LEU A 105 -8.08 6.69 -5.90
C LEU A 105 -9.10 6.79 -7.04
N LYS A 106 -10.12 7.63 -6.90
CA LYS A 106 -11.17 7.76 -7.92
C LYS A 106 -10.63 8.46 -9.16
N GLU A 107 -9.92 9.57 -8.95
CA GLU A 107 -9.28 10.34 -10.03
C GLU A 107 -7.89 9.80 -10.39
N GLN A 108 -7.36 8.84 -9.62
CA GLN A 108 -6.03 8.24 -9.78
C GLN A 108 -4.92 9.30 -9.78
N THR A 109 -5.01 10.23 -8.82
CA THR A 109 -4.08 11.34 -8.68
C THR A 109 -3.45 11.37 -7.30
N ILE A 110 -2.25 11.93 -7.23
CA ILE A 110 -1.48 12.15 -6.02
C ILE A 110 -1.07 13.60 -6.01
N PHE A 111 -1.30 14.30 -4.90
CA PHE A 111 -0.92 15.70 -4.79
C PHE A 111 -0.60 16.10 -3.36
N SER A 112 0.26 17.11 -3.21
CA SER A 112 0.57 17.74 -1.93
C SER A 112 0.31 19.24 -1.96
N GLY A 113 0.22 19.86 -0.78
CA GLY A 113 0.13 21.32 -0.65
C GLY A 113 1.37 22.06 -1.16
N ASP A 114 2.50 21.37 -1.27
CA ASP A 114 3.78 21.91 -1.74
C ASP A 114 3.94 21.89 -3.27
N GLY A 115 2.88 21.51 -4.00
CA GLY A 115 2.83 21.55 -5.46
C GLY A 115 3.22 20.24 -6.15
N TYR A 116 3.52 19.17 -5.39
CA TYR A 116 3.71 17.85 -5.97
C TYR A 116 2.42 17.39 -6.64
N LYS A 117 2.53 16.86 -7.86
CA LYS A 117 1.44 16.22 -8.59
C LYS A 117 1.94 15.04 -9.41
N ALA A 118 1.21 13.94 -9.34
CA ALA A 118 1.41 12.77 -10.18
C ALA A 118 0.06 12.08 -10.46
N THR A 119 0.02 11.32 -11.53
CA THR A 119 -1.06 10.38 -11.83
C THR A 119 -0.50 8.97 -11.77
N PHE A 120 -1.34 8.00 -11.45
CA PHE A 120 -0.98 6.59 -11.45
C PHE A 120 -2.06 5.77 -12.14
N ASP A 121 -1.71 4.55 -12.51
CA ASP A 121 -2.65 3.60 -13.07
C ASP A 121 -2.90 2.47 -12.07
N ILE A 122 -4.15 2.01 -12.01
CA ILE A 122 -4.56 0.82 -11.26
C ILE A 122 -5.53 0.00 -12.09
N ASP A 123 -5.48 -1.32 -11.93
CA ASP A 123 -6.46 -2.21 -12.54
C ASP A 123 -7.89 -1.85 -12.07
N PRO A 124 -8.87 -1.70 -12.98
CA PRO A 124 -10.24 -1.34 -12.62
C PRO A 124 -10.88 -2.24 -11.57
N TYR A 125 -10.57 -3.53 -11.56
CA TYR A 125 -11.08 -4.48 -10.57
C TYR A 125 -10.57 -4.14 -9.17
N TRP A 126 -9.25 -3.97 -9.02
CA TRP A 126 -8.66 -3.62 -7.73
C TRP A 126 -9.08 -2.23 -7.25
N LYS A 127 -9.25 -1.28 -8.17
CA LYS A 127 -9.80 0.03 -7.87
C LYS A 127 -11.20 -0.07 -7.26
N GLU A 128 -12.08 -0.86 -7.86
CA GLU A 128 -13.44 -1.06 -7.34
C GLU A 128 -13.44 -1.73 -5.97
N MET A 129 -12.61 -2.77 -5.78
CA MET A 129 -12.47 -3.43 -4.48
C MET A 129 -12.04 -2.46 -3.38
N LEU A 130 -10.99 -1.67 -3.63
CA LEU A 130 -10.46 -0.71 -2.67
C LEU A 130 -11.43 0.45 -2.38
N LEU A 131 -12.10 0.99 -3.40
CA LEU A 131 -13.06 2.09 -3.23
C LEU A 131 -14.25 1.68 -2.35
N ASN A 132 -14.68 0.43 -2.45
CA ASN A 132 -15.82 -0.06 -1.68
C ASN A 132 -15.42 -0.78 -0.39
N GLY A 133 -14.11 -0.97 -0.15
CA GLY A 133 -13.59 -1.74 0.99
C GLY A 133 -14.02 -3.21 0.95
N TRP A 134 -14.19 -3.78 -0.24
CA TRP A 134 -14.58 -5.19 -0.38
C TRP A 134 -13.38 -6.12 -0.25
N ASP A 135 -13.60 -7.25 0.40
CA ASP A 135 -12.73 -8.42 0.34
C ASP A 135 -13.34 -9.48 -0.60
N GLU A 136 -12.57 -10.53 -0.92
CA GLU A 136 -13.00 -11.61 -1.82
C GLU A 136 -14.26 -12.34 -1.30
N ILE A 137 -14.48 -12.36 0.02
CA ILE A 137 -15.66 -12.95 0.67
C ILE A 137 -16.89 -12.07 0.39
N GLY A 138 -16.78 -10.76 0.60
CA GLY A 138 -17.83 -9.78 0.31
C GLY A 138 -18.23 -9.78 -1.17
N LEU A 139 -17.28 -10.05 -2.08
CA LEU A 139 -17.58 -10.20 -3.50
C LEU A 139 -18.38 -11.48 -3.80
N THR A 140 -18.06 -12.59 -3.16
CA THR A 140 -18.79 -13.86 -3.32
C THR A 140 -20.23 -13.73 -2.82
N LEU A 141 -20.44 -13.07 -1.67
CA LEU A 141 -21.78 -12.78 -1.14
C LEU A 141 -22.62 -11.95 -2.12
N ARG A 142 -22.02 -11.07 -2.92
CA ARG A 142 -22.75 -10.32 -3.96
C ARG A 142 -23.15 -11.16 -5.17
N TYR A 143 -22.47 -12.28 -5.39
CA TYR A 143 -22.84 -13.22 -6.44
C TYR A 143 -23.80 -14.29 -5.96
N GLU A 144 -24.22 -14.29 -4.69
CA GLU A 144 -25.10 -15.30 -4.09
C GLU A 144 -26.37 -15.51 -4.92
N ASP A 145 -27.05 -14.43 -5.33
CA ASP A 145 -28.25 -14.51 -6.18
C ASP A 145 -27.96 -15.11 -7.56
N LYS A 146 -26.78 -14.81 -8.14
CA LYS A 146 -26.38 -15.36 -9.45
C LYS A 146 -25.97 -16.82 -9.35
N ILE A 147 -25.31 -17.20 -8.25
CA ILE A 147 -24.93 -18.58 -7.95
C ILE A 147 -26.21 -19.40 -7.75
N ALA A 148 -27.15 -18.94 -6.92
CA ALA A 148 -28.44 -19.59 -6.70
C ALA A 148 -29.23 -19.76 -8.01
N ALA A 149 -29.25 -18.73 -8.87
CA ALA A 149 -29.91 -18.81 -10.17
C ALA A 149 -29.25 -19.82 -11.15
N TYR A 150 -27.93 -19.97 -11.07
CA TYR A 150 -27.20 -20.97 -11.86
C TYR A 150 -27.44 -22.39 -11.31
N GLU A 151 -27.37 -22.59 -10.00
CA GLU A 151 -27.63 -23.88 -9.36
C GLU A 151 -29.05 -24.38 -9.61
N ALA A 152 -30.04 -23.48 -9.58
CA ALA A 152 -31.42 -23.82 -9.93
C ALA A 152 -31.59 -24.26 -11.40
N LYS A 153 -30.72 -23.78 -12.31
CA LYS A 153 -30.71 -24.21 -13.72
C LYS A 153 -29.99 -25.54 -13.95
N VAL A 154 -28.98 -25.85 -13.15
CA VAL A 154 -28.20 -27.09 -13.28
C VAL A 154 -28.89 -28.28 -12.60
N ASN A 155 -29.66 -28.04 -11.55
CA ASN A 155 -30.42 -29.06 -10.82
C ASN A 155 -31.83 -29.33 -11.41
N ALA A 156 -32.17 -28.74 -12.56
CA ALA A 156 -33.42 -28.93 -13.28
C ALA A 156 -33.22 -29.82 -14.52
#